data_AF-A0A0C1XTG1-F1
#
_entry.id   AF-A0A0C1XTG1-F1
#
_cell.length_a   1.000
_cell.length_b   1.000
_cell.length_c   1.000
_cell.angle_alpha   90.00
_cell.angle_beta   90.00
_cell.angle_gamma   90.00
#
_symmetry.space_group_name_H-M   'P 1'
#
loop_
_entity.id
_entity.type
_entity.pdbx_description
1 polymer ?
#
loop_
_entity_poly.entity_id
_entity_poly.type
_entity_poly.pdbx_seq_one_letter_code
_entity_poly.pdbx_strand_id
1 'polypeptide(L)'
;MRGANSVKAVRVLLEQSHWEHAVGVTRQLFALLMNMEHLGAMEDRREGTLQFARFGMLQMLRAQQRKAAYEREKGRPVDAHLAAMMEHLDNDFMDFRSNTRNGSTGWVTTWCRRTTSALADASADPMRPYQYNLLYRVWSEQSHAAPGALIADLFREADDGWVERAIADDDRSIIDTITFTVMFFLRLWLELSHVQSDERTAGWLSKLSSMSGGPDLPTRPWRPEEVVAQRFSPVHPGTA
;
A
#
# COMPACT_ATOMS: atom_id res chain seq x y z
N MET A 1 8.04 -13.30 -0.60
CA MET A 1 7.69 -13.63 0.81
C MET A 1 6.82 -12.58 1.50
N ARG A 2 7.20 -11.29 1.52
CA ARG A 2 6.45 -10.26 2.28
C ARG A 2 4.97 -10.18 1.90
N GLY A 3 4.64 -10.12 0.60
CA GLY A 3 3.25 -10.09 0.14
C GLY A 3 2.43 -11.31 0.59
N ALA A 4 3.00 -12.51 0.52
CA ALA A 4 2.33 -13.73 0.98
C ALA A 4 2.10 -13.73 2.51
N ASN A 5 3.05 -13.21 3.29
CA ASN A 5 2.87 -13.05 4.73
C ASN A 5 1.80 -12.00 5.06
N SER A 6 1.70 -10.92 4.28
CA SER A 6 0.61 -9.94 4.41
C SER A 6 -0.76 -10.57 4.17
N VAL A 7 -0.93 -11.39 3.12
CA VAL A 7 -2.19 -12.12 2.86
C VAL A 7 -2.53 -13.06 4.00
N LYS A 8 -1.56 -13.82 4.52
CA LYS A 8 -1.77 -14.69 5.69
C LYS A 8 -2.21 -13.91 6.92
N ALA A 9 -1.57 -12.77 7.20
CA ALA A 9 -1.93 -11.93 8.34
C ALA A 9 -3.34 -11.34 8.20
N VAL A 10 -3.70 -10.83 7.02
CA VAL A 10 -5.06 -10.35 6.74
C VAL A 10 -6.08 -11.46 6.96
N ARG A 11 -5.82 -12.68 6.46
CA ARG A 11 -6.72 -13.82 6.66
C ARG A 11 -6.99 -14.06 8.15
N VAL A 12 -5.95 -14.15 8.97
CA VAL A 12 -6.11 -14.40 10.42
C VAL A 12 -6.91 -13.28 11.10
N LEU A 13 -6.67 -12.03 10.72
CA LEU A 13 -7.41 -10.89 11.27
C LEU A 13 -8.89 -10.90 10.86
N LEU A 14 -9.18 -11.22 9.59
CA LEU A 14 -10.55 -11.26 9.08
C LEU A 14 -11.33 -12.49 9.57
N GLU A 15 -10.67 -13.61 9.85
CA GLU A 15 -11.29 -14.77 10.53
C GLU A 15 -11.81 -14.42 11.93
N GLN A 16 -11.33 -13.32 12.52
CA GLN A 16 -11.76 -12.79 13.82
C GLN A 16 -12.54 -11.47 13.70
N SER A 17 -13.00 -11.11 12.49
CA SER A 17 -13.72 -9.86 12.22
C SER A 17 -12.95 -8.60 12.61
N HIS A 18 -11.62 -8.60 12.49
CA HIS A 18 -10.76 -7.44 12.78
C HIS A 18 -10.34 -6.72 11.49
N TRP A 19 -11.30 -6.21 10.73
CA TRP A 19 -11.03 -5.62 9.41
C TRP A 19 -10.24 -4.31 9.51
N GLU A 20 -10.44 -3.49 10.54
CA GLU A 20 -9.74 -2.21 10.72
C GLU A 20 -8.23 -2.44 10.89
N HIS A 21 -7.85 -3.52 11.57
CA HIS A 21 -6.46 -3.94 11.71
C HIS A 21 -5.93 -4.56 10.41
N ALA A 22 -6.77 -5.35 9.73
CA ALA A 22 -6.41 -5.94 8.45
C ALA A 22 -6.11 -4.87 7.39
N VAL A 23 -6.84 -3.75 7.38
CA VAL A 23 -6.59 -2.60 6.50
C VAL A 23 -5.16 -2.08 6.64
N GLY A 24 -4.60 -2.04 7.85
CA GLY A 24 -3.21 -1.66 8.08
C GLY A 24 -2.22 -2.54 7.30
N VAL A 25 -2.50 -3.84 7.19
CA VAL A 25 -1.70 -4.79 6.40
C VAL A 25 -1.96 -4.62 4.91
N THR A 26 -3.22 -4.43 4.51
CA THR A 26 -3.62 -4.16 3.11
C THR A 26 -2.94 -2.90 2.56
N ARG A 27 -2.81 -1.84 3.37
CA ARG A 27 -2.09 -0.60 3.02
C ARG A 27 -0.61 -0.86 2.71
N GLN A 28 0.04 -1.75 3.46
CA GLN A 28 1.44 -2.11 3.20
C GLN A 28 1.57 -2.82 1.85
N LEU A 29 0.62 -3.70 1.53
CA LEU A 29 0.59 -4.40 0.26
C LEU A 29 0.35 -3.45 -0.92
N PHE A 30 -0.59 -2.50 -0.76
CA PHE A 30 -0.81 -1.42 -1.73
C PHE A 30 0.44 -0.58 -1.96
N ALA A 31 1.11 -0.14 -0.89
CA ALA A 31 2.34 0.64 -1.03
C ALA A 31 3.45 -0.16 -1.73
N LEU A 32 3.57 -1.46 -1.43
CA LEU A 32 4.53 -2.33 -2.13
C LEU A 32 4.19 -2.44 -3.62
N LEU A 33 2.92 -2.62 -3.96
CA LEU A 33 2.44 -2.62 -5.34
C LEU A 33 2.80 -1.31 -6.07
N MET A 34 2.54 -0.14 -5.47
CA MET A 34 2.91 1.17 -6.06
C MET A 34 4.41 1.30 -6.33
N ASN A 35 5.25 0.77 -5.45
CA ASN A 35 6.70 0.76 -5.69
C ASN A 35 7.07 -0.17 -6.86
N MET A 36 6.45 -1.33 -6.98
CA MET A 36 6.77 -2.28 -8.06
C MET A 36 6.25 -1.81 -9.42
N GLU A 37 5.04 -1.25 -9.47
CA GLU A 37 4.50 -0.60 -10.68
C GLU A 37 5.42 0.55 -11.12
N HIS A 38 5.89 1.38 -10.17
CA HIS A 38 6.84 2.44 -10.49
C HIS A 38 8.15 1.91 -11.07
N LEU A 39 8.73 0.86 -10.46
CA LEU A 39 9.92 0.19 -11.00
C LEU A 39 9.68 -0.43 -12.38
N GLY A 40 8.47 -0.95 -12.64
CA GLY A 40 8.05 -1.47 -13.94
C GLY A 40 7.96 -0.39 -15.03
N ALA A 41 7.62 0.83 -14.64
CA ALA A 41 7.52 1.97 -15.56
C ALA A 41 8.85 2.71 -15.79
N MET A 42 9.92 2.39 -15.06
CA MET A 42 11.23 3.04 -15.26
C MET A 42 11.90 2.54 -16.55
N GLU A 43 12.57 3.45 -17.27
CA GLU A 43 13.38 3.14 -18.44
C GLU A 43 14.50 2.14 -18.10
N ASP A 44 15.21 2.40 -16.99
CA ASP A 44 16.17 1.46 -16.40
C ASP A 44 15.64 0.92 -15.06
N ARG A 45 14.92 -0.22 -15.14
CA ARG A 45 14.43 -0.94 -13.96
C ARG A 45 15.56 -1.46 -13.07
N ARG A 46 16.75 -1.77 -13.62
CA ARG A 46 17.87 -2.30 -12.84
C ARG A 46 18.43 -1.22 -11.92
N GLU A 47 18.63 -0.02 -12.45
CA GLU A 47 19.04 1.13 -11.65
C GLU A 47 18.01 1.47 -10.57
N GLY A 48 16.72 1.50 -10.93
CA GLY A 48 15.64 1.68 -9.97
C GLY A 48 15.66 0.63 -8.84
N THR A 49 15.90 -0.64 -9.20
CA THR A 49 16.01 -1.74 -8.22
C THR A 49 17.18 -1.54 -7.27
N LEU A 50 18.32 -1.07 -7.77
CA LEU A 50 19.49 -0.75 -6.95
C LEU A 50 19.18 0.40 -5.98
N GLN A 51 18.56 1.48 -6.45
CA GLN A 51 18.15 2.61 -5.60
C GLN A 51 17.14 2.19 -4.54
N PHE A 52 16.14 1.39 -4.90
CA PHE A 52 15.15 0.83 -3.97
C PHE A 52 15.83 -0.01 -2.87
N ALA A 53 16.78 -0.87 -3.24
CA ALA A 53 17.54 -1.70 -2.31
C ALA A 53 18.44 -0.86 -1.37
N ARG A 54 19.18 0.13 -1.92
CA ARG A 54 20.00 1.06 -1.14
C ARG A 54 19.16 1.84 -0.13
N PHE A 55 18.00 2.35 -0.55
CA PHE A 55 17.10 3.04 0.37
C PHE A 55 16.54 2.11 1.45
N GLY A 56 16.23 0.85 1.12
CA GLY A 56 15.84 -0.17 2.10
C GLY A 56 16.93 -0.41 3.17
N MET A 57 18.20 -0.46 2.76
CA MET A 57 19.34 -0.55 3.66
C MET A 57 19.44 0.67 4.59
N LEU A 58 19.31 1.88 4.03
CA LEU A 58 19.25 3.12 4.81
C LEU A 58 18.13 3.07 5.87
N GLN A 59 16.92 2.68 5.48
CA GLN A 59 15.79 2.57 6.42
C GLN A 59 16.06 1.57 7.54
N MET A 60 16.65 0.42 7.22
CA MET A 60 17.03 -0.60 8.19
C MET A 60 18.04 -0.05 9.21
N LEU A 61 19.13 0.55 8.73
CA LEU A 61 20.17 1.11 9.61
C LEU A 61 19.61 2.24 10.49
N ARG A 62 18.78 3.13 9.94
CA ARG A 62 18.09 4.18 10.72
C ARG A 62 17.14 3.61 11.77
N ALA A 63 16.50 2.48 11.49
CA ALA A 63 15.67 1.79 12.49
C ALA A 63 16.51 1.22 13.62
N GLN A 64 17.67 0.63 13.31
CA GLN A 64 18.62 0.16 14.33
C GLN A 64 19.17 1.31 15.17
N GLN A 65 19.49 2.46 14.56
CA GLN A 65 19.88 3.68 15.29
C GLN A 65 18.82 4.13 16.30
N ARG A 66 17.54 4.20 15.89
CA ARG A 66 16.44 4.56 16.79
C ARG A 66 16.29 3.55 17.93
N LYS A 67 16.42 2.26 17.63
CA LYS A 67 16.38 1.19 18.64
C LYS A 67 17.53 1.32 19.64
N ALA A 68 18.75 1.53 19.16
CA ALA A 68 19.92 1.75 20.01
C ALA A 68 19.78 2.98 20.91
N ALA A 69 19.23 4.08 20.38
CA ALA A 69 18.94 5.27 21.19
C ALA A 69 17.93 4.98 22.31
N TYR A 70 16.87 4.22 22.00
CA TYR A 70 15.89 3.78 22.99
C TYR A 70 16.48 2.88 24.08
N GLU A 71 17.32 1.91 23.71
CA GLU A 71 17.99 1.04 24.69
C GLU A 71 18.97 1.82 25.59
N ARG A 72 19.67 2.80 25.02
CA ARG A 72 20.56 3.69 25.80
C ARG A 72 19.78 4.50 26.83
N GLU A 73 18.63 5.06 26.46
CA GLU A 73 17.76 5.79 27.39
C GLU A 73 17.28 4.90 28.54
N LYS A 74 17.13 3.59 28.28
CA LYS A 74 16.81 2.57 29.31
C LYS A 74 18.02 2.10 30.12
N GLY A 75 19.21 2.65 29.91
CA GLY A 75 20.45 2.23 30.58
C GLY A 75 20.95 0.85 30.16
N ARG A 76 20.52 0.32 29.01
CA ARG A 76 20.94 -0.99 28.51
C ARG A 76 22.14 -0.87 27.57
N PRO A 77 23.01 -1.89 27.51
CA PRO A 77 24.18 -1.85 26.64
C PRO A 77 23.75 -1.85 25.17
N VAL A 78 24.43 -1.04 24.36
CA VAL A 78 24.29 -0.98 22.91
C VAL A 78 25.47 -1.70 22.27
N ASP A 79 25.22 -2.48 21.24
CA ASP A 79 26.25 -3.16 20.45
C ASP A 79 27.22 -2.13 19.82
N ALA A 80 28.50 -2.25 20.13
CA ALA A 80 29.56 -1.37 19.64
C ALA A 80 29.76 -1.49 18.12
N HIS A 81 29.54 -2.68 17.54
CA HIS A 81 29.64 -2.87 16.09
C HIS A 81 28.52 -2.12 15.37
N LEU A 82 27.31 -2.16 15.91
CA LEU A 82 26.19 -1.39 15.39
C LEU A 82 26.45 0.12 15.49
N ALA A 83 27.03 0.59 16.60
CA ALA A 83 27.40 1.99 16.76
C ALA A 83 28.42 2.45 15.70
N ALA A 84 29.44 1.64 15.43
CA ALA A 84 30.44 1.93 14.39
C ALA A 84 29.84 1.95 12.98
N MET A 85 28.97 0.98 12.64
CA MET A 85 28.27 0.98 11.35
C MET A 85 27.41 2.23 11.13
N MET A 86 26.86 2.80 12.19
CA MET A 86 26.02 4.00 12.12
C MET A 86 26.82 5.27 11.80
N GLU A 87 28.13 5.32 12.02
CA GLU A 87 28.98 6.47 11.68
C GLU A 87 29.10 6.67 10.15
N HIS A 88 28.91 5.60 9.38
CA HIS A 88 28.99 5.64 7.91
C HIS A 88 27.70 6.13 7.22
N LEU A 89 26.59 6.23 7.97
CA LEU A 89 25.28 6.55 7.41
C LEU A 89 25.24 7.86 6.62
N ASP A 90 25.96 8.87 7.09
CA ASP A 90 25.90 10.21 6.51
C ASP A 90 26.65 10.32 5.17
N ASN A 91 27.67 9.49 4.95
CA ASN A 91 28.50 9.53 3.75
C ASN A 91 27.99 8.58 2.66
N ASP A 92 27.55 7.36 3.02
CA ASP A 92 27.26 6.30 2.04
C ASP A 92 25.88 6.46 1.35
N PHE A 93 25.04 7.35 1.88
CA PHE A 93 23.65 7.55 1.44
C PHE A 93 23.33 9.01 1.08
N MET A 94 24.34 9.83 0.77
CA MET A 94 24.15 11.26 0.47
C MET A 94 23.06 11.55 -0.59
N ASP A 95 22.84 10.64 -1.53
CA ASP A 95 21.80 10.69 -2.56
C ASP A 95 20.37 10.72 -1.99
N PHE A 96 20.18 10.29 -0.74
CA PHE A 96 18.91 10.34 -0.02
C PHE A 96 18.78 11.52 0.95
N ARG A 97 19.66 12.52 0.85
CA ARG A 97 19.50 13.80 1.55
C ARG A 97 18.70 14.79 0.71
N SER A 98 17.96 15.66 1.39
CA SER A 98 17.25 16.78 0.79
C SER A 98 17.18 17.94 1.77
N ASN A 99 17.24 19.16 1.23
CA ASN A 99 16.95 20.34 2.02
C ASN A 99 15.46 20.36 2.36
N THR A 100 15.16 20.62 3.62
CA THR A 100 13.81 20.81 4.13
C THR A 100 13.42 22.29 4.02
N ARG A 101 12.14 22.60 4.21
CA ARG A 101 11.61 23.98 4.04
C ARG A 101 12.26 25.01 4.97
N ASN A 102 12.75 24.60 6.13
CA ASN A 102 13.46 25.43 7.10
C ASN A 102 14.98 25.54 6.82
N GLY A 103 15.46 25.07 5.66
CA GLY A 103 16.87 25.12 5.29
C GLY A 103 17.76 24.04 5.92
N SER A 104 17.24 23.18 6.80
CA SER A 104 18.01 22.05 7.32
C SER A 104 18.15 20.91 6.30
N THR A 105 19.20 20.09 6.40
CA THR A 105 19.37 18.92 5.52
C THR A 105 18.84 17.68 6.22
N GLY A 106 17.75 17.12 5.69
CA GLY A 106 17.10 15.92 6.21
C GLY A 106 17.22 14.71 5.28
N TRP A 107 16.89 13.54 5.79
CA TRP A 107 16.69 12.34 4.98
C TRP A 107 15.36 12.43 4.23
N VAL A 108 15.33 12.04 2.96
CA VAL A 108 14.07 11.88 2.23
C VAL A 108 13.23 10.76 2.84
N THR A 109 11.91 10.86 2.70
CA THR A 109 10.96 9.89 3.26
C THR A 109 10.68 8.72 2.32
N THR A 110 10.96 8.87 1.02
CA THR A 110 10.75 7.83 0.00
C THR A 110 11.95 7.74 -0.94
N TRP A 111 12.24 6.54 -1.43
CA TRP A 111 13.41 6.26 -2.28
C TRP A 111 13.38 7.03 -3.61
N CYS A 112 12.19 7.15 -4.22
CA CYS A 112 11.98 7.85 -5.49
C CYS A 112 11.52 9.32 -5.31
N ARG A 113 11.53 9.85 -4.09
CA ARG A 113 11.08 11.22 -3.74
C ARG A 113 9.62 11.52 -4.11
N ARG A 114 8.83 10.49 -4.39
CA ARG A 114 7.37 10.56 -4.62
C ARG A 114 6.63 9.94 -3.44
N THR A 115 5.49 10.52 -3.08
CA THR A 115 4.59 9.95 -2.07
C THR A 115 3.80 8.78 -2.68
N THR A 116 3.22 7.91 -1.85
CA THR A 116 2.34 6.84 -2.34
C THR A 116 1.15 7.39 -3.14
N SER A 117 0.61 8.56 -2.75
CA SER A 117 -0.42 9.27 -3.54
C SER A 117 0.10 9.62 -4.93
N ALA A 118 1.29 10.23 -5.03
CA ALA A 118 1.87 10.63 -6.31
C ALA A 118 2.20 9.42 -7.19
N LEU A 119 2.55 8.27 -6.59
CA LEU A 119 2.70 7.02 -7.33
C LEU A 119 1.36 6.46 -7.82
N ALA A 120 0.31 6.53 -7.00
CA ALA A 120 -1.04 6.12 -7.37
C ALA A 120 -1.60 6.99 -8.52
N ASP A 121 -1.38 8.31 -8.48
CA ASP A 121 -1.78 9.25 -9.53
C ASP A 121 -1.03 9.01 -10.84
N ALA A 122 0.22 8.55 -10.76
CA ALA A 122 1.05 8.23 -11.92
C ALA A 122 0.89 6.78 -12.41
N SER A 123 0.10 5.95 -11.72
CA SER A 123 -0.13 4.57 -12.14
C SER A 123 -0.96 4.53 -13.42
N ALA A 124 -0.69 3.53 -14.25
CA ALA A 124 -1.49 3.26 -15.43
C ALA A 124 -2.87 2.67 -15.06
N ASP A 125 -3.03 2.09 -13.86
CA ASP A 125 -4.33 1.60 -13.39
C ASP A 125 -5.17 2.80 -12.87
N PRO A 126 -6.30 3.14 -13.54
CA PRO A 126 -7.07 4.34 -13.23
C PRO A 126 -7.77 4.27 -11.86
N MET A 127 -7.84 3.09 -11.24
CA MET A 127 -8.46 2.91 -9.93
C MET A 127 -7.49 3.21 -8.77
N ARG A 128 -6.19 3.32 -9.01
CA ARG A 128 -5.19 3.52 -7.94
C ARG A 128 -5.42 4.79 -7.11
N PRO A 129 -5.76 5.96 -7.68
CA PRO A 129 -6.04 7.15 -6.87
C PRO A 129 -7.24 6.95 -5.93
N TYR A 130 -8.30 6.26 -6.40
CA TYR A 130 -9.49 5.97 -5.61
C TYR A 130 -9.20 4.97 -4.49
N GLN A 131 -8.47 3.89 -4.81
CA GLN A 131 -8.02 2.90 -3.84
C GLN A 131 -7.11 3.54 -2.78
N TYR A 132 -6.21 4.45 -3.18
CA TYR A 132 -5.40 5.22 -2.26
C TYR A 132 -6.27 6.07 -1.32
N ASN A 133 -7.24 6.82 -1.85
CA ASN A 133 -8.11 7.66 -1.03
C ASN A 133 -8.92 6.83 -0.02
N LEU A 134 -9.46 5.69 -0.43
CA LEU A 134 -10.19 4.80 0.46
C LEU A 134 -9.29 4.26 1.58
N LEU A 135 -8.12 3.70 1.23
CA LEU A 135 -7.18 3.10 2.18
C LEU A 135 -6.50 4.11 3.13
N TYR A 136 -6.14 5.29 2.63
CA TYR A 136 -5.28 6.24 3.34
C TYR A 136 -6.00 7.48 3.85
N ARG A 137 -7.24 7.76 3.42
CA ARG A 137 -8.07 8.83 3.99
C ARG A 137 -9.20 8.24 4.79
N VAL A 138 -10.12 7.54 4.14
CA VAL A 138 -11.35 7.04 4.77
C VAL A 138 -11.02 6.02 5.87
N TRP A 139 -10.33 4.93 5.54
CA TRP A 139 -10.03 3.89 6.51
C TRP A 139 -8.87 4.24 7.45
N SER A 140 -8.06 5.24 7.10
CA SER A 140 -7.00 5.71 7.99
C SER A 140 -7.55 6.46 9.20
N GLU A 141 -8.71 7.11 9.07
CA GLU A 141 -9.41 7.71 10.22
C GLU A 141 -9.82 6.64 11.24
N GLN A 142 -10.33 5.51 10.74
CA GLN A 142 -10.69 4.35 11.57
C GLN A 142 -9.47 3.73 12.24
N SER A 143 -8.40 3.46 11.49
CA SER A 143 -7.16 2.84 12.01
C SER A 143 -6.44 3.66 13.09
N HIS A 144 -6.62 4.98 13.11
CA HIS A 144 -5.97 5.87 14.07
C HIS A 144 -6.89 6.36 15.19
N ALA A 145 -8.10 5.79 15.30
CA ALA A 145 -9.12 6.25 16.24
C ALA A 145 -9.32 7.78 16.16
N ALA A 146 -9.31 8.31 14.93
CA ALA A 146 -9.53 9.74 14.72
C ALA A 146 -10.95 10.12 15.19
N PRO A 147 -11.20 11.39 15.58
CA PRO A 147 -12.51 11.79 16.06
C PRO A 147 -13.67 11.43 15.12
N GLY A 148 -13.45 11.47 13.80
CA GLY A 148 -14.46 11.09 12.79
C GLY A 148 -14.92 9.63 12.91
N ALA A 149 -14.00 8.71 13.24
CA ALA A 149 -14.33 7.30 13.48
C ALA A 149 -15.29 7.15 14.66
N LEU A 150 -15.02 7.88 15.75
CA LEU A 150 -15.85 7.86 16.95
C LEU A 150 -17.19 8.58 16.73
N ILE A 151 -17.20 9.70 16.02
CA ILE A 151 -18.42 10.49 15.74
C ILE A 151 -19.43 9.67 14.94
N ALA A 152 -18.98 8.88 13.95
CA ALA A 152 -19.87 8.02 13.18
C ALA A 152 -20.65 7.02 14.06
N ASP A 153 -20.02 6.53 15.13
CA ASP A 153 -20.66 5.63 16.09
C ASP A 153 -21.51 6.38 17.12
N LEU A 154 -21.04 7.55 17.60
CA LEU A 154 -21.75 8.35 18.60
C LEU A 154 -23.07 8.95 18.10
N PHE A 155 -23.15 9.29 16.82
CA PHE A 155 -24.33 9.92 16.21
C PHE A 155 -25.17 8.96 15.36
N ARG A 156 -24.91 7.65 15.43
CA ARG A 156 -25.73 6.66 14.74
C ARG A 156 -27.15 6.70 15.33
N GLU A 157 -28.14 6.94 14.47
CA GLU A 157 -29.55 6.94 14.89
C GLU A 157 -29.91 5.56 15.46
N ALA A 158 -30.33 5.53 16.72
CA ALA A 158 -30.71 4.31 17.44
C ALA A 158 -32.15 3.91 17.13
N ASP A 159 -32.45 3.70 15.85
CA ASP A 159 -33.75 3.17 15.40
C ASP A 159 -33.81 1.65 15.50
N ASP A 160 -35.01 1.08 15.31
CA ASP A 160 -35.20 -0.37 15.25
C ASP A 160 -34.56 -0.92 13.96
N GLY A 161 -33.28 -1.27 14.02
CA GLY A 161 -32.51 -1.81 12.90
C GLY A 161 -31.05 -1.34 12.83
N TRP A 162 -30.62 -0.45 13.72
CA TRP A 162 -29.25 0.09 13.68
C TRP A 162 -28.18 -1.00 13.86
N VAL A 163 -28.46 -2.04 14.65
CA VAL A 163 -27.53 -3.15 14.92
C VAL A 163 -27.30 -3.97 13.65
N GLU A 164 -28.37 -4.35 12.96
CA GLU A 164 -28.33 -5.12 11.72
C GLU A 164 -27.58 -4.35 10.63
N ARG A 165 -27.78 -3.03 10.55
CA ARG A 165 -27.03 -2.18 9.61
C ARG A 165 -25.56 -2.09 9.97
N ALA A 166 -25.21 -1.95 11.25
CA ALA A 166 -23.83 -1.92 11.69
C ALA A 166 -23.10 -3.25 11.37
N ILE A 167 -23.76 -4.39 11.60
CA ILE A 167 -23.23 -5.71 11.22
C ILE A 167 -23.05 -5.80 9.70
N ALA A 168 -24.04 -5.35 8.92
CA ALA A 168 -23.95 -5.39 7.46
C ALA A 168 -22.84 -4.48 6.89
N ASP A 169 -22.59 -3.33 7.52
CA ASP A 169 -21.49 -2.43 7.15
C ASP A 169 -20.11 -3.01 7.52
N ASP A 170 -20.04 -3.73 8.65
CA ASP A 170 -18.84 -4.48 9.06
C ASP A 170 -18.52 -5.62 8.08
N ASP A 171 -19.52 -6.44 7.74
CA ASP A 171 -19.42 -7.50 6.74
C ASP A 171 -18.96 -6.97 5.39
N ARG A 172 -19.51 -5.82 4.95
CA ARG A 172 -19.06 -5.16 3.72
C ARG A 172 -17.59 -4.75 3.81
N SER A 173 -17.16 -4.18 4.94
CA SER A 173 -15.78 -3.75 5.15
C SER A 173 -14.80 -4.93 5.17
N ILE A 174 -15.21 -6.07 5.71
CA ILE A 174 -14.49 -7.34 5.63
C ILE A 174 -14.34 -7.77 4.16
N ILE A 175 -15.43 -7.76 3.39
CA ILE A 175 -15.46 -8.14 1.96
C ILE A 175 -14.55 -7.21 1.13
N ASP A 176 -14.60 -5.91 1.35
CA ASP A 176 -13.75 -4.96 0.63
C ASP A 176 -12.28 -5.16 0.98
N THR A 177 -11.98 -5.37 2.27
CA THR A 177 -10.61 -5.59 2.75
C THR A 177 -10.00 -6.85 2.16
N ILE A 178 -10.73 -7.97 2.13
CA ILE A 178 -10.23 -9.21 1.50
C ILE A 178 -10.08 -9.04 -0.01
N THR A 179 -11.05 -8.38 -0.67
CA THR A 179 -11.02 -8.15 -2.11
C THR A 179 -9.80 -7.34 -2.52
N PHE A 180 -9.54 -6.22 -1.84
CA PHE A 180 -8.35 -5.42 -2.06
C PHE A 180 -7.06 -6.15 -1.75
N THR A 181 -7.02 -6.90 -0.65
CA THR A 181 -5.82 -7.67 -0.29
C THR A 181 -5.46 -8.67 -1.38
N VAL A 182 -6.42 -9.47 -1.84
CA VAL A 182 -6.17 -10.47 -2.88
C VAL A 182 -5.85 -9.79 -4.20
N MET A 183 -6.59 -8.77 -4.59
CA MET A 183 -6.36 -8.03 -5.83
C MET A 183 -4.96 -7.40 -5.86
N PHE A 184 -4.53 -6.70 -4.79
CA PHE A 184 -3.19 -6.12 -4.73
C PHE A 184 -2.10 -7.18 -4.71
N PHE A 185 -2.34 -8.33 -4.07
CA PHE A 185 -1.37 -9.42 -4.07
C PHE A 185 -1.19 -10.00 -5.47
N LEU A 186 -2.28 -10.25 -6.20
CA LEU A 186 -2.24 -10.76 -7.57
C LEU A 186 -1.61 -9.74 -8.53
N ARG A 187 -1.97 -8.45 -8.41
CA ARG A 187 -1.32 -7.38 -9.20
C ARG A 187 0.18 -7.29 -8.88
N LEU A 188 0.55 -7.35 -7.61
CA LEU A 188 1.96 -7.35 -7.20
C LEU A 188 2.72 -8.53 -7.80
N TRP A 189 2.08 -9.71 -7.83
CA TRP A 189 2.65 -10.92 -8.43
C TRP A 189 2.98 -10.72 -9.92
N LEU A 190 2.10 -10.04 -10.66
CA LEU A 190 2.29 -9.71 -12.07
C LEU A 190 3.38 -8.67 -12.33
N GLU A 191 3.71 -7.81 -11.36
CA GLU A 191 4.78 -6.81 -11.47
C GLU A 191 6.20 -7.39 -11.25
N LEU A 192 6.31 -8.67 -10.90
CA LEU A 192 7.60 -9.33 -10.68
C LEU A 192 8.17 -9.85 -12.00
N SER A 193 9.38 -9.41 -12.36
CA SER A 193 10.07 -9.71 -13.63
C SER A 193 10.31 -11.19 -13.93
N HIS A 194 10.20 -12.07 -12.93
CA HIS A 194 10.48 -13.51 -13.06
C HIS A 194 9.22 -14.37 -12.99
N VAL A 195 8.05 -13.74 -12.85
CA VAL A 195 6.77 -14.45 -12.74
C VAL A 195 6.12 -14.46 -14.12
N GLN A 196 5.77 -15.64 -14.60
CA GLN A 196 4.92 -15.77 -15.78
C GLN A 196 3.47 -15.55 -15.38
N SER A 197 2.79 -14.67 -16.11
CA SER A 197 1.33 -14.51 -15.98
C SER A 197 0.64 -15.76 -16.53
N ASP A 198 -0.33 -16.29 -15.80
CA ASP A 198 -1.18 -17.38 -16.23
C ASP A 198 -2.64 -16.93 -16.37
N GLU A 199 -3.42 -17.67 -17.18
CA GLU A 199 -4.85 -17.40 -17.39
C GLU A 199 -5.65 -17.47 -16.07
N ARG A 200 -5.14 -18.22 -15.10
CA ARG A 200 -5.76 -18.35 -13.78
C ARG A 200 -5.73 -17.03 -13.03
N THR A 201 -4.58 -16.38 -12.94
CA THR A 201 -4.41 -15.07 -12.29
C THR A 201 -5.31 -14.03 -12.95
N ALA A 202 -5.39 -14.06 -14.28
CA ALA A 202 -6.28 -13.22 -15.05
C ALA A 202 -7.76 -13.43 -14.67
N GLY A 203 -8.23 -14.67 -14.63
CA GLY A 203 -9.60 -15.00 -14.23
C GLY A 203 -9.95 -14.59 -12.79
N TRP A 204 -9.00 -14.73 -11.85
CA TRP A 204 -9.20 -14.26 -10.48
C TRP A 204 -9.34 -12.74 -10.40
N LEU A 205 -8.50 -11.99 -11.11
CA LEU A 205 -8.57 -10.53 -11.12
C LEU A 205 -9.89 -10.01 -11.71
N SER A 206 -10.37 -10.60 -12.80
CA SER A 206 -11.67 -10.23 -13.39
C SER A 206 -12.83 -10.49 -12.42
N LYS A 207 -12.84 -11.66 -11.78
CA LYS A 207 -13.86 -12.00 -10.77
C LYS A 207 -13.84 -11.04 -9.58
N LEU A 208 -12.66 -10.71 -9.05
CA LEU A 208 -12.53 -9.76 -7.94
C LEU A 208 -12.98 -8.35 -8.34
N SER A 209 -12.66 -7.92 -9.57
CA SER A 209 -13.14 -6.63 -10.07
C SER A 209 -14.67 -6.59 -10.12
N SER A 210 -15.31 -7.63 -10.67
CA SER A 210 -16.78 -7.72 -10.70
C SER A 210 -17.43 -7.71 -9.32
N MET A 211 -16.79 -8.33 -8.32
CA MET A 211 -17.30 -8.33 -6.94
C MET A 211 -17.24 -6.94 -6.30
N SER A 212 -16.20 -6.18 -6.62
CA SER A 212 -16.02 -4.80 -6.13
C SER A 212 -16.79 -3.74 -6.91
N GLY A 213 -17.54 -4.13 -7.96
CA GLY A 213 -18.15 -3.19 -8.91
C GLY A 213 -17.12 -2.36 -9.70
N GLY A 214 -15.87 -2.84 -9.76
CA GLY A 214 -14.78 -2.19 -10.46
C GLY A 214 -14.82 -2.42 -11.97
N PRO A 215 -14.11 -1.59 -12.76
CA PRO A 215 -13.99 -1.79 -14.20
C PRO A 215 -13.30 -3.12 -14.53
N ASP A 216 -13.68 -3.77 -15.63
CA ASP A 216 -12.96 -4.96 -16.10
C ASP A 216 -11.62 -4.53 -16.70
N LEU A 217 -10.57 -4.67 -15.88
CA LEU A 217 -9.23 -4.18 -16.15
C LEU A 217 -8.36 -5.32 -16.68
N PRO A 218 -7.72 -5.21 -17.87
CA PRO A 218 -6.82 -6.22 -18.40
C PRO A 218 -5.74 -6.69 -17.41
N THR A 219 -5.28 -7.91 -17.66
CA THR A 219 -4.56 -8.76 -16.71
C THR A 219 -3.05 -8.71 -16.88
N ARG A 220 -2.55 -7.67 -17.58
CA ARG A 220 -1.12 -7.42 -17.81
C ARG A 220 -0.70 -6.05 -17.28
N PRO A 221 0.60 -5.84 -16.99
CA PRO A 221 1.14 -4.51 -16.73
C PRO A 221 0.83 -3.60 -17.92
N TRP A 222 0.23 -2.46 -17.62
CA TRP A 222 -0.29 -1.55 -18.63
C TRP A 222 0.82 -0.66 -19.14
N ARG A 223 0.82 -0.38 -20.45
CA ARG A 223 1.48 0.82 -20.93
C ARG A 223 0.49 1.99 -20.89
N PRO A 224 0.92 3.21 -20.50
CA PRO A 224 0.04 4.37 -20.43
C PRO A 224 -0.79 4.61 -21.70
N GLU A 225 -0.22 4.31 -22.88
CA GLU A 225 -0.91 4.42 -24.17
C GLU A 225 -2.15 3.52 -24.34
N GLU A 226 -2.27 2.41 -23.59
CA GLU A 226 -3.35 1.42 -23.76
C GLU A 226 -4.62 1.78 -22.95
N VAL A 227 -4.48 2.56 -21.89
CA VAL A 227 -5.56 2.91 -20.94
C VAL A 227 -6.47 4.01 -21.51
N VAL A 228 -5.91 4.92 -22.30
CA VAL A 228 -6.65 6.05 -22.91
C VAL A 228 -7.69 5.55 -23.92
N ALA A 229 -7.45 4.42 -24.57
CA ALA A 229 -8.36 3.84 -25.56
C ALA A 229 -9.66 3.27 -24.95
N GLN A 230 -9.64 2.83 -23.69
CA GLN A 230 -10.81 2.20 -23.03
C GLN A 230 -11.73 3.21 -22.31
N ARG A 231 -11.23 4.40 -21.95
CA ARG A 231 -12.03 5.44 -21.27
C ARG A 231 -13.15 6.05 -22.13
N PHE A 232 -13.18 5.74 -23.43
CA PHE A 232 -14.15 6.30 -24.38
C PHE A 232 -15.05 5.27 -25.07
N SER A 233 -15.07 4.01 -24.63
CA SER A 233 -16.14 3.10 -25.07
C SER A 233 -17.42 3.42 -24.29
N PRO A 234 -18.45 4.00 -24.93
CA PRO A 234 -19.73 4.19 -24.26
C PRO A 234 -20.23 2.82 -23.81
N VAL A 235 -20.55 2.70 -22.53
CA VAL A 235 -21.32 1.56 -22.02
C VAL A 235 -22.59 1.51 -22.86
N HIS A 236 -22.72 0.51 -23.72
CA HIS A 236 -23.96 0.30 -24.46
C HIS A 236 -25.07 0.14 -23.41
N PRO A 237 -26.10 1.01 -23.40
CA PRO A 237 -27.27 0.77 -22.58
C PRO A 237 -27.94 -0.48 -23.13
N GLY A 238 -27.66 -1.61 -22.48
CA GLY A 238 -28.33 -2.87 -22.74
C GLY A 238 -29.81 -2.69 -22.44
N THR A 239 -30.60 -2.87 -23.49
CA THR A 239 -32.06 -3.02 -23.50
C THR A 239 -32.55 -3.90 -22.34
N ALA A 240 -33.38 -3.32 -21.50
CA ALA A 240 -34.33 -4.02 -20.65
C ALA A 240 -35.47 -4.62 -21.49
#